data_AF-A0A382KRD8-F1
#
_entry.id   AF-A0A382KRD8-F1
#
_cell.length_a   1.000
_cell.length_b   1.000
_cell.length_c   1.000
_cell.angle_alpha   90.00
_cell.angle_beta   90.00
_cell.angle_gamma   90.00
#
_symmetry.space_group_name_H-M   'P 1'
#
loop_
_entity.id
_entity.type
_entity.pdbx_description
1 polymer ?
#
loop_
_entity_poly.entity_id
_entity_poly.type
_entity_poly.pdbx_seq_one_letter_code
_entity_poly.pdbx_strand_id
1 'polypeptide(L)'
;MSRTAMLFGAALFLVLPVQLDGQSSWNELVDLFSEWREFERPEFIDGVPDYTATVMARQQQELGAWKDRLWSFDIENWPVEQQIDWHLIRAEMNGLDFDHKVRRPWARDPAFYA
;
A
#
# COMPACT_ATOMS: atom_id res chain seq x y z
N MET A 1 72.38 14.81 -10.48
CA MET A 1 71.51 13.99 -11.36
C MET A 1 71.13 12.74 -10.58
N SER A 2 69.90 12.28 -10.40
CA SER A 2 68.55 12.83 -10.35
C SER A 2 67.80 11.85 -9.42
N ARG A 3 67.00 12.35 -8.48
CA ARG A 3 66.24 11.54 -7.51
C ARG A 3 64.93 11.09 -8.17
N THR A 4 64.70 9.79 -8.29
CA THR A 4 63.43 9.24 -8.79
C THR A 4 62.46 9.08 -7.62
N ALA A 5 61.41 9.89 -7.58
CA ALA A 5 60.33 9.79 -6.61
C ALA A 5 59.27 8.78 -7.09
N MET A 6 58.98 7.75 -6.30
CA MET A 6 57.82 6.87 -6.48
C MET A 6 56.59 7.53 -5.87
N LEU A 7 55.60 7.87 -6.69
CA LEU A 7 54.28 8.33 -6.26
C LEU A 7 53.39 7.11 -5.98
N PHE A 8 52.94 6.95 -4.74
CA PHE A 8 51.85 6.04 -4.37
C PHE A 8 50.51 6.77 -4.58
N GLY A 9 49.75 6.34 -5.59
CA GLY A 9 48.38 6.81 -5.80
C GLY A 9 47.42 6.12 -4.83
N ALA A 10 46.78 6.89 -3.95
CA ALA A 10 45.69 6.41 -3.11
C ALA A 10 44.43 6.24 -3.97
N ALA A 11 43.96 5.00 -4.12
CA ALA A 11 42.65 4.71 -4.73
C ALA A 11 41.54 4.98 -3.70
N LEU A 12 40.85 6.10 -3.86
CA LEU A 12 39.63 6.42 -3.13
C LEU A 12 38.49 5.54 -3.69
N PHE A 13 38.15 4.46 -2.99
CA PHE A 13 36.95 3.68 -3.32
C PHE A 13 35.71 4.49 -2.94
N LEU A 14 35.08 5.13 -3.92
CA LEU A 14 33.71 5.62 -3.84
C LEU A 14 32.80 4.40 -3.60
N VAL A 15 32.36 4.22 -2.35
CA VAL A 15 31.26 3.31 -2.05
C VAL A 15 29.99 3.98 -2.57
N LEU A 16 29.58 3.62 -3.78
CA LEU A 16 28.24 3.95 -4.25
C LEU A 16 27.26 3.17 -3.37
N PRO A 17 26.19 3.79 -2.86
CA PRO A 17 25.14 3.04 -2.19
C PRO A 17 24.60 2.03 -3.20
N VAL A 18 24.67 0.74 -2.85
CA VAL A 18 23.95 -0.30 -3.56
C VAL A 18 22.48 0.00 -3.39
N GLN A 19 21.81 0.44 -4.45
CA GLN A 19 20.36 0.39 -4.51
C GLN A 19 19.98 -1.08 -4.57
N LEU A 20 19.41 -1.58 -3.47
CA LEU A 20 18.82 -2.90 -3.42
C LEU A 20 17.48 -2.82 -4.15
N ASP A 21 17.51 -3.06 -5.46
CA ASP A 21 16.29 -3.28 -6.24
C ASP A 21 15.59 -4.52 -5.64
N GLY A 22 14.54 -4.31 -4.85
CA GLY A 22 13.76 -5.38 -4.22
C GLY A 22 13.09 -5.05 -2.88
N GLN A 23 13.42 -3.94 -2.21
CA GLN A 23 12.71 -3.53 -0.99
C GLN A 23 11.55 -2.61 -1.36
N SER A 24 10.31 -3.02 -1.07
CA SER A 24 9.17 -2.12 -1.16
C SER A 24 9.42 -0.88 -0.29
N SER A 25 9.16 0.31 -0.82
CA SER A 25 9.40 1.57 -0.12
C SER A 25 8.14 2.07 0.57
N TRP A 26 8.31 2.89 1.62
CA TRP A 26 7.17 3.56 2.26
C TRP A 26 6.39 4.47 1.29
N ASN A 27 7.05 5.08 0.30
CA ASN A 27 6.35 5.87 -0.72
C ASN A 27 5.41 5.01 -1.57
N GLU A 28 5.78 3.77 -1.89
CA GLU A 28 4.89 2.85 -2.60
C GLU A 28 3.68 2.44 -1.73
N LEU A 29 3.84 2.43 -0.40
CA LEU A 29 2.71 2.22 0.51
C LEU A 29 1.76 3.42 0.48
N VAL A 30 2.30 4.64 0.45
CA VAL A 30 1.49 5.87 0.34
C VAL A 30 0.74 5.91 -0.99
N ASP A 31 1.37 5.47 -2.08
CA ASP A 31 0.72 5.33 -3.38
C ASP A 31 -0.39 4.27 -3.32
N LEU A 32 -0.10 3.08 -2.77
CA LEU A 32 -1.10 2.03 -2.54
C LEU A 32 -2.30 2.56 -1.75
N PHE A 33 -2.06 3.32 -0.68
CA PHE A 33 -3.12 3.90 0.15
C PHE A 33 -3.98 4.89 -0.65
N SER A 34 -3.37 5.72 -1.47
CA SER A 34 -4.08 6.68 -2.31
C SER A 34 -4.99 5.98 -3.31
N GLU A 35 -4.50 4.91 -3.95
CA GLU A 35 -5.31 4.09 -4.85
C GLU A 35 -6.40 3.31 -4.10
N TRP A 36 -6.09 2.79 -2.90
CA TRP A 36 -7.05 2.10 -2.04
C TRP A 36 -8.23 3.00 -1.66
N ARG A 37 -7.99 4.30 -1.42
CA ARG A 37 -9.06 5.28 -1.16
C ARG A 37 -10.01 5.46 -2.33
N GLU A 38 -9.49 5.41 -3.54
CA GLU A 38 -10.30 5.48 -4.75
C GLU A 38 -11.08 4.18 -4.97
N PHE A 39 -10.50 3.03 -4.66
CA PHE A 39 -11.17 1.72 -4.77
C PHE A 39 -12.27 1.49 -3.71
N GLU A 40 -12.03 1.84 -2.46
CA GLU A 40 -13.00 1.64 -1.38
C GLU A 40 -14.23 2.52 -1.59
N ARG A 41 -14.04 3.75 -2.10
CA ARG A 41 -15.12 4.68 -2.36
C ARG A 41 -16.07 4.11 -3.42
N PRO A 42 -17.38 4.03 -3.15
CA PRO A 42 -18.33 3.59 -4.15
C PRO A 42 -18.38 4.57 -5.33
N GLU A 43 -18.73 4.04 -6.51
CA GLU A 43 -19.07 4.87 -7.65
C GLU A 43 -20.34 5.68 -7.36
N PHE A 44 -20.45 6.87 -7.94
CA PHE A 44 -21.64 7.72 -7.80
C PHE A 44 -22.38 7.80 -9.13
N ILE A 45 -23.69 7.51 -9.09
CA ILE A 45 -24.60 7.67 -10.23
C ILE A 45 -25.60 8.76 -9.86
N ASP A 46 -25.62 9.86 -10.63
CA ASP A 46 -26.47 11.03 -10.38
C ASP A 46 -26.38 11.58 -8.94
N GLY A 47 -25.18 11.53 -8.36
CA GLY A 47 -24.92 12.01 -6.99
C GLY A 47 -25.27 11.03 -5.88
N VAL A 48 -25.70 9.81 -6.22
CA VAL A 48 -26.02 8.74 -5.26
C VAL A 48 -24.95 7.64 -5.33
N PRO A 49 -24.39 7.20 -4.19
CA PRO A 49 -23.50 6.04 -4.15
C PRO A 49 -24.17 4.76 -4.69
N ASP A 50 -23.51 4.06 -5.61
CA ASP A 50 -23.97 2.79 -6.15
C ASP A 50 -23.55 1.62 -5.24
N TYR A 51 -24.47 1.20 -4.37
CA TYR A 51 -24.35 0.00 -3.55
C TYR A 51 -25.17 -1.18 -4.09
N THR A 52 -25.44 -1.22 -5.39
CA THR A 52 -26.16 -2.35 -5.99
C THR A 52 -25.42 -3.66 -5.75
N ALA A 53 -26.17 -4.76 -5.73
CA ALA A 53 -25.60 -6.09 -5.48
C ALA A 53 -24.47 -6.44 -6.47
N THR A 54 -24.58 -6.00 -7.72
CA THR A 54 -23.55 -6.19 -8.75
C THR A 54 -22.26 -5.46 -8.41
N VAL A 55 -22.33 -4.18 -8.04
CA VAL A 55 -21.16 -3.37 -7.69
C VAL A 55 -20.49 -3.89 -6.43
N MET A 56 -21.28 -4.24 -5.40
CA MET A 56 -20.75 -4.81 -4.16
C MET A 56 -20.10 -6.18 -4.37
N ALA A 57 -20.68 -7.04 -5.20
CA ALA A 57 -20.06 -8.33 -5.55
C ALA A 57 -18.73 -8.16 -6.29
N ARG A 58 -18.65 -7.19 -7.23
CA ARG A 58 -17.39 -6.85 -7.91
C ARG A 58 -16.34 -6.34 -6.92
N GLN A 59 -16.70 -5.40 -6.05
CA GLN A 59 -15.78 -4.86 -5.04
C GLN A 59 -15.25 -5.97 -4.13
N GLN A 60 -16.11 -6.89 -3.68
CA GLN A 60 -15.68 -8.03 -2.87
C GLN A 60 -14.72 -8.95 -3.63
N GLN A 61 -14.95 -9.21 -4.92
CA GLN A 61 -14.08 -10.04 -5.75
C GLN A 61 -12.69 -9.40 -5.93
N GLU A 62 -12.64 -8.09 -6.15
CA GLU A 62 -11.40 -7.35 -6.39
C GLU A 62 -10.59 -7.15 -5.10
N LEU A 63 -11.23 -7.16 -3.92
CA LEU A 63 -10.56 -6.97 -2.62
C LEU A 63 -9.43 -7.98 -2.35
N GLY A 64 -9.51 -9.20 -2.91
CA GLY A 64 -8.43 -10.19 -2.79
C GLY A 64 -7.11 -9.66 -3.35
N ALA A 65 -7.14 -9.06 -4.54
CA ALA A 65 -5.94 -8.52 -5.20
C ALA A 65 -5.32 -7.35 -4.40
N TRP A 66 -6.15 -6.55 -3.73
CA TRP A 66 -5.68 -5.47 -2.86
C TRP A 66 -4.95 -5.99 -1.63
N LYS A 67 -5.50 -7.04 -0.99
CA LYS A 67 -4.83 -7.69 0.14
C LYS A 67 -3.49 -8.28 -0.32
N ASP A 68 -3.46 -8.94 -1.47
CA ASP A 68 -2.22 -9.52 -2.01
C ASP A 68 -1.16 -8.45 -2.30
N ARG A 69 -1.55 -7.29 -2.88
CA ARG A 69 -0.66 -6.13 -3.07
C ARG A 69 -0.13 -5.59 -1.75
N LEU A 70 -0.94 -5.51 -0.70
CA LEU A 70 -0.47 -5.06 0.60
C LEU A 70 0.51 -6.08 1.23
N TRP A 71 0.23 -7.38 1.09
CA TRP A 71 1.07 -8.44 1.65
C TRP A 71 2.41 -8.63 0.94
N SER A 72 2.62 -8.04 -0.24
CA SER A 72 3.91 -8.10 -0.92
C SER A 72 4.96 -7.15 -0.34
N PHE A 73 4.59 -6.25 0.58
CA PHE A 73 5.52 -5.34 1.23
C PHE A 73 6.34 -6.08 2.31
N ASP A 74 7.66 -5.97 2.24
CA ASP A 74 8.56 -6.40 3.32
C ASP A 74 8.84 -5.23 4.25
N ILE A 75 8.12 -5.22 5.38
CA ILE A 75 8.13 -4.14 6.38
C ILE A 75 9.00 -4.46 7.61
N GLU A 76 9.65 -5.63 7.69
CA GLU A 76 10.33 -6.07 8.93
C GLU A 76 11.40 -5.08 9.39
N ASN A 77 12.10 -4.48 8.43
CA ASN A 77 13.19 -3.53 8.67
C ASN A 77 12.76 -2.06 8.57
N TRP A 78 11.48 -1.78 8.40
CA TRP A 78 10.99 -0.40 8.35
C TRP A 78 11.01 0.24 9.75
N PRO A 79 11.16 1.57 9.85
CA PRO A 79 10.83 2.30 11.08
C PRO A 79 9.42 1.97 11.59
N VAL A 80 9.24 1.96 12.91
CA VAL A 80 7.99 1.51 13.56
C VAL A 80 6.77 2.30 13.06
N GLU A 81 6.91 3.60 12.87
CA GLU A 81 5.88 4.47 12.32
C GLU A 81 5.39 4.02 10.93
N GLN A 82 6.30 3.55 10.08
CA GLN A 82 5.96 3.07 8.74
C GLN A 82 5.29 1.69 8.79
N GLN A 83 5.69 0.83 9.74
CA GLN A 83 5.00 -0.44 10.00
C GLN A 83 3.56 -0.21 10.50
N ILE A 84 3.37 0.82 11.33
CA ILE A 84 2.04 1.23 11.81
C ILE A 84 1.16 1.61 10.62
N ASP A 85 1.66 2.44 9.69
CA ASP A 85 0.91 2.83 8.48
C ASP A 85 0.45 1.59 7.68
N TRP A 86 1.36 0.62 7.47
CA TRP A 86 1.00 -0.63 6.80
C TRP A 86 -0.11 -1.40 7.53
N HIS A 87 -0.03 -1.47 8.86
CA HIS A 87 -1.05 -2.13 9.68
C HIS A 87 -2.41 -1.42 9.67
N LEU A 88 -2.44 -0.09 9.54
CA LEU A 88 -3.68 0.68 9.40
C LEU A 88 -4.39 0.31 8.10
N ILE A 89 -3.66 0.26 6.98
CA ILE A 89 -4.22 -0.17 5.68
C ILE A 89 -4.74 -1.61 5.78
N ARG A 90 -3.99 -2.50 6.42
CA ARG A 90 -4.44 -3.89 6.68
C ARG A 90 -5.75 -3.92 7.45
N ALA A 91 -5.90 -3.08 8.48
CA ALA A 91 -7.09 -3.02 9.30
C ALA A 91 -8.32 -2.58 8.49
N GLU A 92 -8.17 -1.59 7.62
CA GLU A 92 -9.25 -1.12 6.75
C GLU A 92 -9.69 -2.18 5.73
N MET A 93 -8.74 -2.83 5.04
CA MET A 93 -9.07 -3.92 4.11
C MET A 93 -9.80 -5.09 4.79
N ASN A 94 -9.48 -5.34 6.07
CA ASN A 94 -10.20 -6.32 6.87
C ASN A 94 -11.59 -5.82 7.31
N GLY A 95 -11.73 -4.52 7.59
CA GLY A 95 -13.01 -3.87 7.85
C GLY A 95 -13.96 -4.02 6.66
N LEU A 96 -13.51 -3.68 5.45
CA LEU A 96 -14.33 -3.80 4.25
C LEU A 96 -14.73 -5.26 3.96
N ASP A 97 -13.81 -6.21 4.13
CA ASP A 97 -14.11 -7.64 3.98
C ASP A 97 -15.16 -8.13 4.99
N PHE A 98 -15.07 -7.64 6.23
CA PHE A 98 -16.06 -7.93 7.27
C PHE A 98 -17.42 -7.31 6.95
N ASP A 99 -17.45 -6.11 6.38
CA ASP A 99 -18.68 -5.51 5.91
C ASP A 99 -19.30 -6.33 4.77
N HIS A 100 -18.53 -6.80 3.79
CA HIS A 100 -19.05 -7.67 2.73
C HIS A 100 -19.58 -9.01 3.24
N LYS A 101 -18.84 -9.68 4.13
CA LYS A 101 -19.18 -11.04 4.58
C LYS A 101 -20.22 -11.07 5.69
N VAL A 102 -20.16 -10.11 6.61
CA VAL A 102 -20.86 -10.19 7.91
C VAL A 102 -21.88 -9.05 8.05
N ARG A 103 -21.42 -7.81 8.21
CA ARG A 103 -22.33 -6.69 8.56
C ARG A 103 -23.30 -6.35 7.43
N ARG A 104 -22.79 -6.19 6.21
CA ARG A 104 -23.51 -5.74 5.01
C ARG A 104 -24.39 -4.52 5.29
N PRO A 105 -23.81 -3.41 5.82
CA PRO A 105 -24.59 -2.27 6.31
C PRO A 105 -25.50 -1.68 5.22
N TRP A 106 -25.04 -1.55 3.98
CA TRP A 106 -25.86 -1.12 2.83
C TRP A 106 -27.12 -1.95 2.61
N ALA A 107 -27.13 -3.24 2.96
CA ALA A 107 -28.27 -4.13 2.74
C ALA A 107 -29.13 -4.36 3.98
N ARG A 108 -28.62 -4.04 5.18
CA ARG A 108 -29.20 -4.49 6.46
C ARG A 108 -29.42 -3.39 7.48
N ASP A 109 -28.79 -2.24 7.29
CA ASP A 109 -28.87 -1.11 8.20
C ASP A 109 -29.50 0.09 7.48
N PRO A 110 -30.79 0.38 7.72
CA PRO A 110 -31.43 1.56 7.15
C PRO A 110 -30.76 2.88 7.55
N ALA A 111 -30.09 2.94 8.71
CA ALA A 111 -29.39 4.14 9.17
C ALA A 111 -28.11 4.42 8.36
N PHE A 112 -27.66 3.48 7.53
CA PHE A 112 -26.53 3.66 6.61
C PHE A 112 -26.77 4.77 5.57
N TYR A 113 -28.03 5.12 5.30
CA TYR A 113 -28.44 6.12 4.31
C TYR A 113 -28.95 7.43 4.91
N ALA A 114 -28.89 7.58 6.24
CA ALA A 114 -29.45 8.71 6.97
C ALA A 114 -28.52 9.92 7.02
#